data_AF-A0A6P8L859-F1
#
_entry.id   AF-A0A6P8L859-F1
#
_cell.length_a   1.000
_cell.length_b   1.000
_cell.length_c   1.000
_cell.angle_alpha   90.00
_cell.angle_beta   90.00
_cell.angle_gamma   90.00
#
_symmetry.space_group_name_H-M   'P 1'
#
loop_
_entity.id
_entity.type
_entity.pdbx_description
1 polymer ?
#
loop_
_entity_poly.entity_id
_entity_poly.type
_entity_poly.pdbx_seq_one_letter_code
_entity_poly.pdbx_strand_id
1 'polypeptide(L)'
;MDVRMKCTSEEPVSPEQKIPASSQRLLQFTNCRLVRDHRIIHEDLWVRDGRIVNPEPVFFDERAKAHCRIDCGGAIIAPGYIDLQINGGYGVDFSYDTETIEEGVATVARGLVKSGVTSFCPTLVTSPSDSYHTILPRIPAEVPKGAGILGIHAEGPFINPQKKGAHPEHCIQTIDKHAEGDVRLAGTHQDHHPGAGEGHRSGGDWPAGGARHHRGPGPLDGLAERRREGRAAGRHADHAPVQRHAAVPPPRSRPGGTAGLGRSAAR
;
A
#
# COMPACT_ATOMS: atom_id res chain seq x y z
N MET A 1 1.23 2.00 20.87
CA MET A 1 -0.07 2.44 21.44
C MET A 1 -1.12 1.49 20.87
N ASP A 2 -1.66 0.60 21.70
CA ASP A 2 -2.58 -0.45 21.29
C ASP A 2 -4.01 0.09 21.48
N VAL A 3 -4.55 0.76 20.45
CA VAL A 3 -5.92 1.29 20.49
C VAL A 3 -6.87 0.13 20.21
N ARG A 4 -7.21 -0.63 21.26
CA ARG A 4 -8.32 -1.59 21.20
C ARG A 4 -9.63 -0.80 21.11
N MET A 5 -10.15 -0.65 19.90
CA MET A 5 -11.49 -0.09 19.68
C MET A 5 -12.52 -0.96 20.39
N LYS A 6 -13.27 -0.38 21.33
CA LYS A 6 -14.34 -1.07 22.05
C LYS A 6 -15.65 -0.83 21.31
N CYS A 7 -16.27 -1.90 20.82
CA CYS A 7 -17.65 -1.88 20.38
C CYS A 7 -18.53 -1.73 21.64
N THR A 8 -19.08 -0.55 21.88
CA THR A 8 -20.04 -0.33 22.96
C THR A 8 -21.42 -0.74 22.47
N SER A 9 -21.79 -2.01 22.69
CA SER A 9 -23.18 -2.45 22.58
C SER A 9 -23.90 -2.09 23.88
N GLU A 10 -24.40 -0.86 23.98
CA GLU A 10 -25.36 -0.48 25.02
C GLU A 10 -26.72 -0.27 24.36
N GLU A 11 -27.38 -1.37 23.96
CA GLU A 11 -28.82 -1.64 24.09
C GLU A 11 -29.03 -3.13 23.80
N PRO A 12 -29.78 -3.89 24.61
CA PRO A 12 -30.09 -5.28 24.31
C PRO A 12 -30.99 -5.33 23.06
N VAL A 13 -30.44 -5.87 21.97
CA VAL A 13 -31.19 -6.17 20.75
C VAL A 13 -32.26 -7.21 21.12
N SER A 14 -33.53 -6.84 20.96
CA SER A 14 -34.69 -7.74 21.09
C SER A 14 -34.45 -9.03 20.28
N PRO A 15 -34.78 -10.23 20.82
CA PRO A 15 -34.42 -11.53 20.23
C PRO A 15 -35.04 -11.85 18.85
N GLU A 16 -35.72 -10.90 18.20
CA GLU A 16 -36.35 -11.08 16.89
C GLU A 16 -35.71 -10.28 15.74
N GLN A 17 -34.64 -9.50 15.99
CA GLN A 17 -33.92 -8.84 14.89
C GLN A 17 -32.91 -9.81 14.25
N LYS A 18 -33.38 -10.58 13.26
CA LYS A 18 -32.52 -11.27 12.30
C LYS A 18 -31.48 -10.29 11.77
N ILE A 19 -30.20 -10.55 12.04
CA ILE A 19 -29.08 -9.83 11.42
C ILE A 19 -29.26 -9.97 9.91
N PRO A 20 -29.49 -8.88 9.15
CA PRO A 20 -29.66 -8.99 7.70
C PRO A 20 -28.41 -9.59 7.07
N ALA A 21 -28.56 -10.28 5.94
CA ALA A 21 -27.44 -10.66 5.08
C ALA A 21 -26.55 -9.43 4.80
N SER A 22 -25.28 -9.64 4.43
CA SER A 22 -24.22 -8.61 4.38
C SER A 22 -24.45 -7.40 3.45
N SER A 23 -25.63 -7.27 2.85
CA SER A 23 -26.02 -6.25 1.88
C SER A 23 -26.84 -5.10 2.49
N GLN A 24 -26.83 -4.91 3.82
CA GLN A 24 -27.46 -3.77 4.51
C GLN A 24 -26.72 -3.32 5.79
N ARG A 25 -25.49 -3.78 6.04
CA ARG A 25 -24.83 -3.54 7.34
C ARG A 25 -24.27 -2.12 7.42
N LEU A 26 -25.04 -1.27 8.08
CA LEU A 26 -24.66 0.11 8.44
C LEU A 26 -23.83 0.16 9.73
N LEU A 27 -22.60 0.67 9.64
CA LEU A 27 -21.67 0.95 10.73
C LEU A 27 -21.51 2.45 10.90
N GLN A 28 -21.35 2.89 12.15
CA GLN A 28 -21.06 4.28 12.50
C GLN A 28 -19.82 4.34 13.39
N PHE A 29 -18.80 5.06 12.94
CA PHE A 29 -17.64 5.41 13.74
C PHE A 29 -17.84 6.81 14.30
N THR A 30 -17.69 6.95 15.62
CA THR A 30 -18.00 8.18 16.34
C THR A 30 -16.83 8.66 17.17
N ASN A 31 -16.89 9.92 17.59
CA ASN A 31 -15.82 10.55 18.37
C ASN A 31 -14.47 10.37 17.65
N CYS A 32 -14.47 10.67 16.34
CA CYS A 32 -13.32 10.52 15.48
C CYS A 32 -12.98 11.85 14.79
N ARG A 33 -11.74 11.93 14.32
CA ARG A 33 -11.21 13.05 13.56
C ARG A 33 -10.93 12.59 12.14
N LEU A 34 -11.72 13.02 11.17
CA LEU A 34 -11.63 12.54 9.80
C LEU A 34 -10.64 13.39 8.99
N VAL A 35 -9.74 12.73 8.24
CA VAL A 35 -8.97 13.38 7.19
C VAL A 35 -9.84 13.47 5.94
N ARG A 36 -10.30 14.68 5.59
CA ARG A 36 -11.15 14.96 4.42
C ARG A 36 -10.78 16.31 3.84
N ASP A 37 -10.71 16.40 2.50
CA ASP A 37 -10.42 17.63 1.76
C ASP A 37 -9.20 18.40 2.30
N HIS A 38 -8.11 17.67 2.56
CA HIS A 38 -6.85 18.19 3.12
C HIS A 38 -6.97 18.84 4.51
N ARG A 39 -8.03 18.50 5.26
CA ARG A 39 -8.28 19.01 6.61
C ARG A 39 -8.57 17.85 7.57
N ILE A 40 -8.44 18.14 8.85
CA ILE A 40 -8.92 17.27 9.93
C ILE A 40 -10.21 17.88 10.46
N ILE A 41 -11.31 17.16 10.35
CA ILE A 41 -12.63 17.60 10.79
C ILE A 41 -13.18 16.65 11.86
N HIS A 42 -14.05 17.16 12.74
CA HIS A 42 -14.69 16.37 13.79
C HIS A 42 -16.10 15.98 13.32
N GLU A 43 -16.24 14.78 12.80
CA GLU A 43 -17.50 14.22 12.30
C GLU A 43 -17.53 12.71 12.53
N ASP A 44 -18.73 12.11 12.41
CA ASP A 44 -18.89 10.66 12.39
C ASP A 44 -18.66 10.11 10.97
N LEU A 45 -18.07 8.91 10.86
CA LEU A 45 -17.93 8.19 9.60
C LEU A 45 -18.98 7.08 9.50
N TRP A 46 -19.68 7.03 8.37
CA TRP A 46 -20.70 6.04 8.09
C TRP A 46 -20.25 5.10 6.98
N VAL A 47 -20.40 3.80 7.23
CA VAL A 47 -20.02 2.75 6.28
C VAL A 47 -21.17 1.78 6.11
N ARG A 48 -21.56 1.51 4.85
CA ARG A 48 -22.55 0.50 4.49
C ARG A 48 -21.93 -0.47 3.51
N ASP A 49 -21.93 -1.76 3.85
CA ASP A 49 -21.48 -2.85 2.98
C ASP A 49 -20.05 -2.61 2.41
N GLY A 50 -19.16 -2.12 3.27
CA GLY A 50 -17.76 -1.83 2.93
C GLY A 50 -17.54 -0.51 2.18
N ARG A 51 -18.58 0.27 1.91
CA ARG A 51 -18.49 1.59 1.26
C ARG A 51 -18.76 2.70 2.25
N ILE A 52 -17.98 3.77 2.17
CA ILE A 52 -18.27 5.02 2.89
C ILE A 52 -19.53 5.63 2.27
N VAL A 53 -20.49 6.02 3.11
CA VAL A 53 -21.76 6.62 2.67
C VAL A 53 -21.93 8.03 3.23
N ASN A 54 -22.69 8.87 2.50
CA ASN A 54 -23.10 10.17 2.99
C ASN A 54 -24.06 9.97 4.19
N PRO A 55 -23.81 10.58 5.37
CA PRO A 55 -24.73 10.50 6.50
C PRO A 55 -26.10 11.13 6.22
N GLU A 56 -26.22 12.14 5.36
CA GLU A 56 -27.46 12.92 5.22
C GLU A 56 -28.67 12.06 4.78
N PRO A 57 -28.62 11.24 3.71
CA PRO A 57 -29.71 10.32 3.38
C PRO A 57 -30.02 9.30 4.49
N VAL A 58 -28.99 8.82 5.19
CA VAL A 58 -29.13 7.84 6.28
C VAL A 58 -29.96 8.41 7.42
N PHE A 59 -29.75 9.68 7.77
CA PHE A 59 -30.45 10.34 8.87
C PHE A 59 -31.82 10.91 8.48
N PHE A 60 -31.92 11.62 7.38
CA PHE A 60 -33.14 12.39 7.06
C PHE A 60 -34.18 11.56 6.30
N ASP A 61 -33.75 10.78 5.33
CA ASP A 61 -34.64 10.00 4.46
C ASP A 61 -34.95 8.65 5.08
N GLU A 62 -33.90 7.89 5.40
CA GLU A 62 -34.05 6.52 5.90
C GLU A 62 -34.37 6.48 7.40
N ARG A 63 -33.95 7.51 8.15
CA ARG A 63 -33.98 7.55 9.63
C ARG A 63 -33.39 6.28 10.24
N ALA A 64 -32.38 5.73 9.59
CA ALA A 64 -31.80 4.45 9.94
C ALA A 64 -30.87 4.61 11.16
N LYS A 65 -30.95 3.67 12.10
CA LYS A 65 -29.96 3.53 13.18
C LYS A 65 -28.81 2.66 12.70
N ALA A 66 -27.59 2.99 13.13
CA ALA A 66 -26.45 2.12 12.90
C ALA A 66 -26.68 0.73 13.54
N HIS A 67 -26.31 -0.34 12.84
CA HIS A 67 -26.34 -1.69 13.41
C HIS A 67 -25.21 -1.88 14.43
N CYS A 68 -24.13 -1.12 14.28
CA CYS A 68 -22.99 -1.13 15.19
C CYS A 68 -22.37 0.27 15.24
N ARG A 69 -22.09 0.72 16.46
CA ARG A 69 -21.42 1.99 16.75
C ARG A 69 -20.06 1.72 17.37
N ILE A 70 -19.04 2.39 16.84
CA ILE A 70 -17.64 2.25 17.26
C ILE A 70 -17.16 3.61 17.77
N ASP A 71 -16.89 3.72 19.06
CA ASP A 71 -16.24 4.90 19.63
C ASP A 71 -14.73 4.85 19.33
N CYS A 72 -14.24 5.86 18.62
CA CYS A 72 -12.86 5.96 18.21
C CYS A 72 -11.96 6.68 19.23
N GLY A 73 -12.50 7.16 20.35
CA GLY A 73 -11.71 7.76 21.42
C GLY A 73 -10.90 9.00 21.02
N GLY A 74 -11.40 9.78 20.05
CA GLY A 74 -10.69 10.92 19.48
C GLY A 74 -9.58 10.54 18.48
N ALA A 75 -9.50 9.29 18.03
CA ALA A 75 -8.53 8.86 17.04
C ALA A 75 -8.76 9.55 15.68
N ILE A 76 -7.68 9.63 14.89
CA ILE A 76 -7.75 10.09 13.51
C ILE A 76 -8.14 8.90 12.63
N ILE A 77 -9.13 9.09 11.76
CA ILE A 77 -9.44 8.18 10.67
C ILE A 77 -8.99 8.84 9.37
N ALA A 78 -8.13 8.15 8.64
CA ALA A 78 -7.65 8.55 7.33
C ALA A 78 -7.96 7.44 6.31
N PRO A 79 -7.99 7.76 5.01
CA PRO A 79 -7.88 6.73 3.98
C PRO A 79 -6.67 5.83 4.26
N GLY A 80 -6.81 4.54 4.01
CA GLY A 80 -5.69 3.62 4.17
C GLY A 80 -4.54 3.99 3.24
N TYR A 81 -3.31 3.76 3.70
CA TYR A 81 -2.12 4.12 2.93
C TYR A 81 -1.97 3.21 1.71
N ILE A 82 -1.43 3.80 0.65
CA ILE A 82 -1.08 3.11 -0.59
C ILE A 82 0.44 3.08 -0.69
N ASP A 83 1.02 1.89 -0.69
CA ASP A 83 2.47 1.70 -0.82
C ASP A 83 2.83 1.27 -2.24
N LEU A 84 3.32 2.21 -3.04
CA LEU A 84 3.65 1.97 -4.45
C LEU A 84 4.99 1.24 -4.65
N GLN A 85 5.84 1.18 -3.61
CA GLN A 85 7.16 0.57 -3.73
C GLN A 85 7.58 -0.12 -2.44
N ILE A 86 7.34 -1.42 -2.39
CA ILE A 86 7.80 -2.31 -1.32
C ILE A 86 8.41 -3.58 -1.90
N ASN A 87 9.69 -3.81 -1.64
CA ASN A 87 10.44 -4.97 -2.16
C ASN A 87 10.12 -6.28 -1.41
N GLY A 88 9.57 -6.17 -0.21
CA GLY A 88 9.27 -7.30 0.67
C GLY A 88 8.98 -6.83 2.10
N GLY A 89 8.72 -7.77 3.00
CA GLY A 89 8.43 -7.50 4.40
C GLY A 89 8.17 -8.78 5.18
N TYR A 90 8.16 -8.69 6.51
CA TYR A 90 7.79 -9.83 7.37
C TYR A 90 8.62 -11.10 7.12
N GLY A 91 9.89 -10.94 6.71
CA GLY A 91 10.80 -12.05 6.40
C GLY A 91 10.71 -12.58 4.98
N VAL A 92 9.97 -11.92 4.08
CA VAL A 92 9.81 -12.26 2.66
C VAL A 92 10.44 -11.18 1.80
N ASP A 93 11.14 -11.58 0.74
CA ASP A 93 11.58 -10.72 -0.36
C ASP A 93 10.98 -11.21 -1.69
N PHE A 94 10.24 -10.34 -2.38
CA PHE A 94 9.51 -10.72 -3.59
C PHE A 94 10.40 -11.07 -4.78
N SER A 95 11.65 -10.62 -4.78
CA SER A 95 12.59 -10.84 -5.87
C SER A 95 13.47 -12.07 -5.66
N TYR A 96 13.61 -12.54 -4.41
CA TYR A 96 14.45 -13.68 -4.05
C TYR A 96 13.66 -14.93 -3.67
N ASP A 97 12.53 -14.81 -2.96
CA ASP A 97 11.74 -15.95 -2.49
C ASP A 97 10.76 -16.45 -3.57
N THR A 98 11.30 -16.74 -4.76
CA THR A 98 10.50 -17.01 -5.97
C THR A 98 9.67 -18.28 -5.89
N GLU A 99 10.15 -19.31 -5.17
CA GLU A 99 9.46 -20.59 -5.02
C GLU A 99 8.17 -20.46 -4.18
N THR A 100 8.18 -19.57 -3.18
CA THR A 100 7.10 -19.36 -2.20
C THR A 100 6.39 -18.02 -2.37
N ILE A 101 6.45 -17.45 -3.59
CA ILE A 101 6.02 -16.09 -3.86
C ILE A 101 4.53 -15.83 -3.53
N GLU A 102 3.65 -16.82 -3.78
CA GLU A 102 2.22 -16.74 -3.47
C GLU A 102 1.98 -16.55 -1.97
N GLU A 103 2.57 -17.43 -1.16
CA GLU A 103 2.48 -17.38 0.31
C GLU A 103 3.20 -16.15 0.86
N GLY A 104 4.31 -15.76 0.23
CA GLY A 104 5.12 -14.61 0.58
C GLY A 104 4.34 -13.30 0.43
N VAL A 105 3.77 -13.07 -0.75
CA VAL A 105 2.91 -11.90 -1.02
C VAL A 105 1.72 -11.88 -0.08
N ALA A 106 1.07 -13.02 0.15
CA ALA A 106 -0.06 -13.09 1.08
C ALA A 106 0.36 -12.77 2.53
N THR A 107 1.56 -13.17 2.94
CA THR A 107 2.13 -12.86 4.25
C THR A 107 2.40 -11.37 4.41
N VAL A 108 3.00 -10.74 3.40
CA VAL A 108 3.26 -9.29 3.42
C VAL A 108 1.94 -8.51 3.41
N ALA A 109 1.00 -8.86 2.53
CA ALA A 109 -0.31 -8.19 2.45
C ALA A 109 -1.07 -8.21 3.78
N ARG A 110 -1.09 -9.34 4.49
CA ARG A 110 -1.72 -9.44 5.84
C ARG A 110 -0.94 -8.67 6.90
N GLY A 111 0.37 -8.57 6.76
CA GLY A 111 1.21 -7.80 7.65
C GLY A 111 0.95 -6.29 7.53
N LEU A 112 0.91 -5.78 6.29
CA LEU A 112 0.78 -4.36 5.94
C LEU A 112 -0.46 -3.68 6.55
N VAL A 113 -1.56 -4.40 6.69
CA VAL A 113 -2.78 -3.85 7.32
C VAL A 113 -2.51 -3.39 8.76
N LYS A 114 -1.56 -4.02 9.46
CA LYS A 114 -1.18 -3.65 10.84
C LYS A 114 -0.47 -2.30 10.94
N SER A 115 0.10 -1.80 9.83
CA SER A 115 0.73 -0.48 9.74
C SER A 115 -0.15 0.56 9.05
N GLY A 116 -1.40 0.21 8.70
CA GLY A 116 -2.34 1.12 8.05
C GLY A 116 -2.24 1.14 6.52
N VAL A 117 -1.40 0.30 5.91
CA VAL A 117 -1.35 0.12 4.45
C VAL A 117 -2.47 -0.82 4.02
N THR A 118 -3.37 -0.33 3.17
CA THR A 118 -4.53 -1.09 2.67
C THR A 118 -4.41 -1.47 1.21
N SER A 119 -3.45 -0.90 0.48
CA SER A 119 -3.16 -1.28 -0.90
C SER A 119 -1.67 -1.11 -1.20
N PHE A 120 -1.11 -1.96 -2.04
CA PHE A 120 0.31 -1.90 -2.38
C PHE A 120 0.65 -2.51 -3.74
N CYS A 121 1.86 -2.24 -4.20
CA CYS A 121 2.47 -2.88 -5.37
C CYS A 121 3.69 -3.69 -4.92
N PRO A 122 3.65 -5.04 -4.95
CA PRO A 122 4.85 -5.86 -4.82
C PRO A 122 5.91 -5.37 -5.82
N THR A 123 7.09 -5.01 -5.30
CA THR A 123 8.17 -4.48 -6.13
C THR A 123 9.21 -5.55 -6.42
N LEU A 124 9.41 -5.84 -7.70
CA LEU A 124 10.46 -6.72 -8.18
C LEU A 124 11.65 -5.87 -8.60
N VAL A 125 12.78 -6.04 -7.92
CA VAL A 125 14.03 -5.36 -8.31
C VAL A 125 14.62 -6.04 -9.55
N THR A 126 15.62 -5.39 -10.16
CA THR A 126 16.47 -6.00 -11.19
C THR A 126 16.91 -7.42 -10.78
N SER A 127 16.42 -8.41 -11.52
CA SER A 127 16.62 -9.85 -11.28
C SER A 127 16.92 -10.57 -12.60
N PRO A 128 17.35 -11.84 -12.58
CA PRO A 128 17.43 -12.67 -13.78
C PRO A 128 16.10 -12.71 -14.54
N SER A 129 16.16 -12.82 -15.88
CA SER A 129 14.95 -12.81 -16.74
C SER A 129 13.93 -13.86 -16.30
N ASP A 130 14.39 -15.07 -16.00
CA ASP A 130 13.55 -16.20 -15.61
C ASP A 130 12.78 -15.96 -14.30
N SER A 131 13.31 -15.10 -13.41
CA SER A 131 12.63 -14.74 -12.17
C SER A 131 11.31 -14.03 -12.45
N TYR A 132 11.26 -13.11 -13.42
CA TYR A 132 10.03 -12.41 -13.77
C TYR A 132 8.98 -13.37 -14.33
N HIS A 133 9.39 -14.28 -15.23
CA HIS A 133 8.49 -15.31 -15.78
C HIS A 133 7.96 -16.27 -14.70
N THR A 134 8.74 -16.52 -13.66
CA THR A 134 8.33 -17.35 -12.52
C THR A 134 7.36 -16.61 -11.59
N ILE A 135 7.65 -15.34 -11.29
CA ILE A 135 6.94 -14.58 -10.26
C ILE A 135 5.62 -14.01 -10.77
N LEU A 136 5.62 -13.31 -11.90
CA LEU A 136 4.48 -12.50 -12.34
C LEU A 136 3.16 -13.30 -12.45
N PRO A 137 3.14 -14.53 -13.00
CA PRO A 137 1.90 -15.32 -13.11
C PRO A 137 1.39 -15.84 -11.77
N ARG A 138 2.23 -15.84 -10.73
CA ARG A 138 1.95 -16.39 -9.40
C ARG A 138 1.56 -15.31 -8.39
N ILE A 139 1.56 -14.03 -8.76
CA ILE A 139 1.06 -12.99 -7.85
C ILE A 139 -0.46 -13.15 -7.71
N PRO A 140 -1.00 -13.35 -6.49
CA PRO A 140 -2.43 -13.49 -6.30
C PRO A 140 -3.15 -12.17 -6.62
N ALA A 141 -4.34 -12.24 -7.22
CA ALA A 141 -5.16 -11.06 -7.48
C ALA A 141 -5.71 -10.44 -6.18
N GLU A 142 -6.00 -11.27 -5.18
CA GLU A 142 -6.55 -10.85 -3.89
C GLU A 142 -5.96 -11.66 -2.75
N VAL A 143 -5.82 -11.03 -1.58
CA VAL A 143 -5.40 -11.69 -0.34
C VAL A 143 -6.48 -11.47 0.72
N PRO A 144 -7.18 -12.54 1.16
CA PRO A 144 -8.17 -12.41 2.22
C PRO A 144 -7.58 -11.78 3.49
N LYS A 145 -8.25 -10.73 3.99
CA LYS A 145 -7.82 -9.96 5.17
C LYS A 145 -6.43 -9.31 5.03
N GLY A 146 -5.92 -9.16 3.81
CA GLY A 146 -4.68 -8.46 3.50
C GLY A 146 -4.94 -7.12 2.80
N ALA A 147 -3.87 -6.35 2.63
CA ALA A 147 -3.85 -5.20 1.74
C ALA A 147 -4.11 -5.65 0.30
N GLY A 148 -4.86 -4.84 -0.46
CA GLY A 148 -5.12 -5.09 -1.87
C GLY A 148 -3.87 -4.93 -2.72
N ILE A 149 -3.75 -5.74 -3.77
CA ILE A 149 -2.63 -5.67 -4.73
C ILE A 149 -3.11 -4.85 -5.92
N LEU A 150 -2.49 -3.70 -6.16
CA LEU A 150 -2.91 -2.77 -7.24
C LEU A 150 -2.29 -3.12 -8.60
N GLY A 151 -1.28 -3.99 -8.59
CA GLY A 151 -0.41 -4.29 -9.71
C GLY A 151 0.99 -4.60 -9.21
N ILE A 152 1.94 -4.69 -10.14
CA ILE A 152 3.33 -5.03 -9.85
C ILE A 152 4.20 -3.84 -10.25
N HIS A 153 5.15 -3.49 -9.40
CA HIS A 153 6.17 -2.49 -9.71
C HIS A 153 7.47 -3.19 -10.11
N ALA A 154 7.84 -3.09 -11.39
CA ALA A 154 9.12 -3.59 -11.88
C ALA A 154 10.19 -2.49 -11.74
N GLU A 155 11.02 -2.58 -10.72
CA GLU A 155 12.14 -1.68 -10.44
C GLU A 155 13.40 -2.17 -11.18
N GLY A 156 13.40 -1.96 -12.50
CA GLY A 156 14.37 -2.51 -13.44
C GLY A 156 13.78 -3.61 -14.32
N PRO A 157 14.61 -4.37 -15.07
CA PRO A 157 16.07 -4.34 -15.09
C PRO A 157 16.69 -3.26 -16.01
N PHE A 158 15.85 -2.42 -16.63
CA PHE A 158 16.27 -1.41 -17.61
C PHE A 158 16.71 -0.09 -16.97
N ILE A 159 17.74 -0.14 -16.12
CA ILE A 159 18.25 1.00 -15.36
C ILE A 159 19.68 1.39 -15.77
N ASN A 160 20.13 2.59 -15.37
CA ASN A 160 21.52 3.01 -15.60
C ASN A 160 22.47 2.27 -14.65
N PRO A 161 23.47 1.51 -15.15
CA PRO A 161 24.45 0.81 -14.31
C PRO A 161 25.21 1.72 -13.33
N GLN A 162 25.48 2.97 -13.72
CA GLN A 162 26.15 3.95 -12.85
C GLN A 162 25.30 4.40 -11.66
N LYS A 163 23.99 4.12 -11.69
CA LYS A 163 23.02 4.43 -10.64
C LYS A 163 22.35 3.17 -10.09
N LYS A 164 23.00 2.01 -10.22
CA LYS A 164 22.44 0.70 -9.86
C LYS A 164 22.05 0.53 -8.40
N GLY A 165 22.61 1.32 -7.47
CA GLY A 165 22.36 1.09 -6.04
C GLY A 165 22.60 -0.36 -5.64
N ALA A 166 21.59 -0.98 -5.03
CA ALA A 166 21.61 -2.39 -4.60
C ALA A 166 21.31 -3.41 -5.72
N HIS A 167 20.96 -2.97 -6.93
CA HIS A 167 20.66 -3.86 -8.03
C HIS A 167 21.92 -4.65 -8.48
N PRO A 168 21.77 -5.98 -8.75
CA PRO A 168 22.84 -6.79 -9.28
C PRO A 168 23.20 -6.33 -10.70
N GLU A 169 24.43 -5.83 -10.86
CA GLU A 169 24.86 -5.20 -12.12
C GLU A 169 24.79 -6.14 -13.32
N HIS A 170 25.07 -7.43 -13.09
CA HIS A 170 25.03 -8.47 -14.11
C HIS A 170 23.59 -8.78 -14.61
N CYS A 171 22.55 -8.36 -13.88
CA CYS A 171 21.17 -8.50 -14.31
C CYS A 171 20.62 -7.24 -15.00
N ILE A 172 21.37 -6.12 -15.00
CA ILE A 172 20.94 -4.88 -15.65
C ILE A 172 21.00 -5.06 -17.17
N GLN A 173 19.93 -4.64 -17.86
CA GLN A 173 19.79 -4.85 -19.29
C GLN A 173 19.45 -3.57 -20.03
N THR A 174 19.71 -3.56 -21.33
CA THR A 174 19.18 -2.56 -22.25
C THR A 174 17.87 -3.08 -22.83
N ILE A 175 16.91 -2.20 -23.10
CA ILE A 175 15.59 -2.59 -23.63
C ILE A 175 15.70 -3.33 -24.97
N ASP A 176 16.68 -2.97 -25.79
CA ASP A 176 16.91 -3.56 -27.11
C ASP A 176 17.28 -5.05 -27.06
N LYS A 177 17.85 -5.54 -25.95
CA LYS A 177 18.22 -6.95 -25.80
C LYS A 177 17.01 -7.86 -25.53
N HIS A 178 15.85 -7.29 -25.19
CA HIS A 178 14.61 -8.03 -24.88
C HIS A 178 13.61 -8.09 -26.04
N ALA A 179 13.82 -7.34 -27.12
CA ALA A 179 12.92 -7.34 -28.28
C ALA A 179 12.92 -8.67 -29.07
N GLU A 180 13.87 -9.57 -28.79
CA GLU A 180 14.00 -10.88 -29.46
C GLU A 180 13.38 -12.04 -28.66
N GLY A 181 12.78 -11.81 -27.48
CA GLY A 181 12.11 -12.84 -26.68
C GLY A 181 10.98 -12.28 -25.81
N ASP A 182 9.73 -12.52 -26.21
CA ASP A 182 8.46 -12.07 -25.63
C ASP A 182 8.43 -11.92 -24.08
N VAL A 183 8.73 -10.72 -23.57
CA VAL A 183 8.14 -10.22 -22.31
C VAL A 183 6.95 -9.34 -22.68
N ARG A 184 5.80 -9.96 -22.93
CA ARG A 184 4.53 -9.24 -22.94
C ARG A 184 4.09 -9.05 -21.49
N LEU A 185 4.43 -7.91 -20.90
CA LEU A 185 3.73 -7.44 -19.70
C LEU A 185 2.27 -7.17 -20.10
N ALA A 186 1.42 -8.18 -20.01
CA ALA A 186 0.00 -8.08 -20.32
C ALA A 186 -0.72 -7.29 -19.21
N GLY A 187 -0.53 -5.97 -19.22
CA GLY A 187 -1.31 -5.04 -18.42
C GLY A 187 -2.59 -4.66 -19.16
N THR A 188 -3.65 -5.45 -19.03
CA THR A 188 -5.02 -4.94 -19.06
C THR A 188 -5.90 -5.87 -18.23
N HIS A 189 -6.29 -5.41 -17.05
CA HIS A 189 -7.48 -5.92 -16.38
C HIS A 189 -8.64 -5.71 -17.38
N GLN A 190 -9.24 -6.79 -17.88
CA GLN A 190 -10.49 -6.68 -18.62
C GLN A 190 -11.58 -6.39 -17.59
N ASP A 191 -12.11 -5.17 -17.61
CA ASP A 191 -13.31 -4.81 -16.88
C ASP A 191 -14.46 -5.73 -17.28
N HIS A 192 -14.71 -6.76 -16.49
CA HIS A 192 -15.91 -7.58 -16.60
C HIS A 192 -17.07 -6.78 -15.98
N HIS A 193 -17.69 -5.92 -16.78
CA HIS A 193 -19.02 -5.41 -16.49
C HIS A 193 -20.06 -6.48 -16.85
N PRO A 194 -20.84 -7.02 -15.90
CA PRO A 194 -21.99 -7.85 -16.24
C PRO A 194 -23.07 -6.97 -16.90
N GLY A 195 -23.64 -7.48 -17.99
CA GLY A 195 -24.41 -6.73 -18.97
C GLY A 195 -25.55 -5.87 -18.43
N ALA A 196 -25.60 -4.63 -18.92
CA ALA A 196 -26.81 -3.82 -18.95
C ALA A 196 -27.39 -3.92 -20.37
N GLY A 197 -28.60 -4.47 -20.47
CA GLY A 197 -29.37 -4.55 -21.70
C GLY A 197 -29.73 -3.18 -22.25
N GLU A 198 -29.84 -3.14 -23.58
CA GLU A 198 -30.13 -1.97 -24.40
C GLU A 198 -31.46 -1.29 -24.03
N GLY A 199 -31.47 0.06 -24.06
CA GLY A 199 -32.73 0.79 -23.93
C GLY A 199 -32.60 2.32 -23.96
N HIS A 200 -32.67 2.88 -25.18
CA HIS A 200 -33.03 4.26 -25.52
C HIS A 200 -32.01 5.40 -25.31
N ARG A 201 -31.53 5.90 -26.45
CA ARG A 201 -30.84 7.18 -26.63
C ARG A 201 -31.83 8.34 -26.53
N SER A 202 -31.48 9.39 -25.79
CA SER A 202 -31.86 10.76 -26.10
C SER A 202 -30.64 11.66 -25.88
N GLY A 203 -30.43 12.56 -26.83
CA GLY A 203 -29.17 13.26 -27.06
C GLY A 203 -28.81 14.35 -26.05
N GLY A 204 -27.51 14.61 -25.97
CA GLY A 204 -26.92 15.78 -25.35
C GLY A 204 -25.55 16.05 -25.98
N ASP A 205 -25.47 17.14 -26.73
CA ASP A 205 -24.28 17.66 -27.40
C ASP A 205 -23.09 17.83 -26.44
N TRP A 206 -21.92 17.33 -26.84
CA TRP A 206 -20.62 17.76 -26.33
C TRP A 206 -19.75 18.19 -27.51
N PRO A 207 -19.18 19.42 -27.52
CA PRO A 207 -18.49 19.94 -28.68
C PRO A 207 -17.14 19.24 -28.91
N ALA A 208 -16.90 18.89 -30.17
CA ALA A 208 -15.65 18.33 -30.66
C ALA A 208 -14.49 19.33 -30.52
N GLY A 209 -13.64 19.13 -29.51
CA GLY A 209 -12.35 19.79 -29.38
C GLY A 209 -11.31 19.11 -30.26
N GLY A 210 -11.02 19.69 -31.42
CA GLY A 210 -10.03 19.19 -32.38
C GLY A 210 -8.62 19.10 -31.81
N ALA A 211 -7.97 17.95 -32.06
CA ALA A 211 -6.56 17.72 -31.83
C ALA A 211 -5.72 18.73 -32.63
N ARG A 212 -4.95 19.57 -31.92
CA ARG A 212 -3.85 20.33 -32.54
C ARG A 212 -2.55 19.59 -32.28
N HIS A 213 -1.99 19.03 -33.35
CA HIS A 213 -0.61 18.57 -33.39
C HIS A 213 0.34 19.77 -33.23
N HIS A 214 1.01 19.87 -32.08
CA HIS A 214 2.19 20.72 -31.96
C HIS A 214 3.36 20.06 -32.66
N ARG A 215 3.78 20.62 -33.80
CA ARG A 215 5.08 20.32 -34.41
C ARG A 215 6.17 20.91 -33.52
N GLY A 216 7.03 20.06 -32.96
CA GLY A 216 8.27 20.49 -32.32
C GLY A 216 9.25 21.07 -33.36
N PRO A 217 10.16 21.96 -32.97
CA PRO A 217 11.17 22.49 -33.89
C PRO A 217 12.18 21.41 -34.28
N GLY A 218 12.59 21.44 -35.55
CA GLY A 218 13.54 20.51 -36.15
C GLY A 218 14.98 20.61 -35.61
N PRO A 219 15.90 19.77 -36.12
CA PRO A 219 17.23 19.60 -35.56
C PRO A 219 18.10 20.85 -35.75
N LEU A 220 18.76 21.27 -34.67
CA LEU A 220 19.81 22.29 -34.71
C LEU A 220 21.16 21.60 -34.94
N ASP A 221 21.59 21.60 -36.19
CA ASP A 221 22.98 21.37 -36.55
C ASP A 221 23.84 22.57 -36.14
N GLY A 222 24.99 22.27 -35.53
CA GLY A 222 26.12 23.20 -35.44
C GLY A 222 26.19 24.05 -34.17
N LEU A 223 27.03 23.62 -33.23
CA LEU A 223 27.91 24.48 -32.40
C LEU A 223 28.83 23.59 -31.55
N ALA A 224 29.70 22.85 -32.24
CA ALA A 224 30.98 22.46 -31.67
C ALA A 224 31.93 23.64 -31.86
N GLU A 225 32.26 24.35 -30.78
CA GLU A 225 33.60 24.88 -30.48
C GLU A 225 33.55 25.94 -29.37
N ARG A 226 34.62 25.94 -28.57
CA ARG A 226 35.00 26.88 -27.50
C ARG A 226 34.46 26.56 -26.10
N ARG A 227 35.26 25.78 -25.36
CA ARG A 227 36.08 26.29 -24.22
C ARG A 227 36.84 25.13 -23.58
N ARG A 228 38.06 24.89 -24.08
CA ARG A 228 39.18 24.48 -23.24
C ARG A 228 39.78 25.79 -22.71
N GLU A 229 39.79 25.96 -21.39
CA GLU A 229 40.76 26.70 -20.59
C GLU A 229 40.15 26.96 -19.20
N GLY A 230 40.81 26.47 -18.16
CA GLY A 230 40.36 26.63 -16.77
C GLY A 230 40.75 25.45 -15.89
N ARG A 231 42.06 25.18 -15.77
CA ARG A 231 42.62 24.25 -14.80
C ARG A 231 42.79 24.97 -13.45
N ALA A 232 42.55 24.22 -12.39
CA ALA A 232 43.18 24.27 -11.06
C ALA A 232 42.44 24.95 -9.88
N ALA A 233 42.63 24.28 -8.73
CA ALA A 233 42.25 24.57 -7.34
C ALA A 233 40.78 24.24 -6.97
N GLY A 234 40.46 23.34 -6.05
CA GLY A 234 41.23 22.53 -5.12
C GLY A 234 40.36 22.22 -3.91
N ARG A 235 40.45 20.98 -3.42
CA ARG A 235 40.37 20.51 -2.02
C ARG A 235 39.58 19.21 -1.89
N HIS A 236 40.31 18.22 -1.39
CA HIS A 236 39.82 17.01 -0.76
C HIS A 236 38.77 17.33 0.32
N ALA A 237 37.69 16.56 0.35
CA ALA A 237 36.91 16.33 1.55
C ALA A 237 36.78 14.82 1.72
N ASP A 238 37.30 14.36 2.84
CA ASP A 238 37.47 12.97 3.22
C ASP A 238 36.15 12.21 3.38
N HIS A 239 36.26 10.91 3.14
CA HIS A 239 35.28 9.89 3.50
C HIS A 239 34.93 9.95 4.99
N ALA A 240 33.64 10.11 5.30
CA ALA A 240 33.09 9.77 6.60
C ALA A 240 32.38 8.40 6.50
N PRO A 241 32.71 7.41 7.35
CA PRO A 241 32.07 6.10 7.30
C PRO A 241 30.65 6.14 7.89
N VAL A 242 29.76 5.41 7.22
CA VAL A 242 28.38 5.11 7.64
C VAL A 242 28.40 4.45 9.02
N GLN A 243 27.77 5.08 10.01
CA GLN A 243 27.53 4.46 11.32
C GLN A 243 26.52 3.32 11.16
N ARG A 244 26.99 2.10 11.44
CA ARG A 244 26.15 0.92 11.60
C ARG A 244 25.37 1.05 12.91
N HIS A 245 24.04 1.05 12.86
CA HIS A 245 23.23 0.89 14.06
C HIS A 245 23.46 -0.51 14.65
N ALA A 246 24.09 -0.56 15.83
CA ALA A 246 24.26 -1.78 16.60
C ALA A 246 22.90 -2.27 17.13
N ALA A 247 22.71 -3.59 17.07
CA ALA A 247 21.54 -4.28 17.61
C ALA A 247 21.35 -4.01 19.11
N VAL A 248 20.09 -3.77 19.51
CA VAL A 248 19.68 -3.66 20.90
C VAL A 248 19.74 -5.05 21.55
N PRO A 249 20.48 -5.28 22.64
CA PRO A 249 20.49 -6.57 23.33
C PRO A 249 19.21 -6.76 24.17
N PRO A 250 18.73 -8.00 24.35
CA PRO A 250 17.53 -8.29 25.12
C PRO A 250 17.72 -8.00 26.63
N PRO A 251 16.64 -7.72 27.37
CA PRO A 251 16.71 -7.42 28.80
C PRO A 251 17.20 -8.63 29.61
N ARG A 252 18.15 -8.38 30.51
CA ARG A 252 18.68 -9.37 31.47
C ARG A 252 17.62 -9.77 32.48
N SER A 253 17.42 -11.07 32.67
CA SER A 253 16.65 -11.65 33.77
C SER A 253 17.33 -11.34 35.12
N ARG A 254 16.55 -10.92 36.12
CA ARG A 254 17.03 -10.77 37.50
C ARG A 254 17.21 -12.16 38.14
N PRO A 255 18.30 -12.42 38.88
CA PRO A 255 18.46 -13.66 39.61
C PRO A 255 17.55 -13.68 40.85
N GLY A 256 16.91 -14.82 41.07
CA GLY A 256 16.14 -15.11 42.27
C GLY A 256 17.04 -15.19 43.51
N GLY A 257 16.61 -14.54 44.59
CA GLY A 257 17.15 -14.72 45.93
C GLY A 257 16.26 -15.70 46.71
N THR A 258 16.87 -16.78 47.16
CA THR A 258 16.29 -17.84 47.99
C THR A 258 16.16 -17.43 49.47
N ALA A 259 15.04 -17.85 50.06
CA ALA A 259 14.84 -18.37 51.42
C ALA A 259 15.61 -17.79 52.62
N GLY A 260 14.85 -17.24 53.58
CA GLY A 260 15.24 -17.10 54.98
C GLY A 260 14.07 -17.44 55.90
N LEU A 261 14.20 -18.56 56.61
CA LEU A 261 13.30 -19.05 57.66
C LEU A 261 13.38 -18.15 58.91
N GLY A 262 12.23 -17.93 59.57
CA GLY A 262 12.16 -17.32 60.90
C GLY A 262 10.79 -17.57 61.54
N ARG A 263 10.74 -18.53 62.47
CA ARG A 263 9.61 -18.85 63.35
C ARG A 263 9.41 -17.78 64.44
N SER A 264 8.17 -17.65 64.94
CA SER A 264 7.74 -17.42 66.35
C SER A 264 6.47 -16.53 66.34
N ALA A 265 5.26 -17.05 66.59
CA ALA A 265 4.62 -17.46 67.86
C ALA A 265 3.59 -16.42 68.37
N ALA A 266 2.37 -16.92 68.61
CA ALA A 266 1.40 -16.48 69.62
C ALA A 266 1.03 -14.98 69.73
N ARG A 267 -0.18 -14.61 69.28
CA ARG A 267 -1.42 -14.52 70.06
C ARG A 267 -2.58 -14.09 69.17
#